data_AF-A0A4Q0AR88-F1
#
_entry.id   AF-A0A4Q0AR88-F1
#
_cell.length_a   1.000
_cell.length_b   1.000
_cell.length_c   1.000
_cell.angle_alpha   90.00
_cell.angle_beta   90.00
_cell.angle_gamma   90.00
#
_symmetry.space_group_name_H-M   'P 1'
#
loop_
_entity.id
_entity.type
_entity.pdbx_description
1 polymer ?
#
loop_
_entity_poly.entity_id
_entity_poly.type
_entity_poly.pdbx_seq_one_letter_code
_entity_poly.pdbx_strand_id
1 'polypeptide(L)'
;MTNIEYLQDFIGTAIKHLEEVRTNGVKKEISFTINCSDLEDFNYVDIRQSAKFKSIFDQLISASGPSLYWFEIVSETDTKKVIEALNNYKASERPKATPALKSNINYNSKVLYVGKVKGTFWGRLIQHLGFFKVNATQGLQLFYWAKDLSIELKVNVLEFDNNMADIMPIIEYAFAKRLQPLIGKHK
;
A
#
# COMPACT_ATOMS: atom_id res chain seq x y z
N MET A 1 -15.09 -19.81 -30.47
CA MET A 1 -13.85 -19.74 -29.67
C MET A 1 -13.95 -20.77 -28.57
N THR A 2 -13.03 -21.72 -28.50
CA THR A 2 -12.91 -22.70 -27.40
C THR A 2 -12.31 -22.03 -26.17
N ASN A 3 -12.45 -22.66 -24.99
CA ASN A 3 -11.81 -22.16 -23.76
C ASN A 3 -10.28 -22.08 -23.88
N ILE A 4 -9.66 -22.97 -24.68
CA ILE A 4 -8.21 -22.95 -24.93
C ILE A 4 -7.83 -21.78 -25.82
N GLU A 5 -8.60 -21.53 -26.89
CA GLU A 5 -8.36 -20.37 -27.77
C GLU A 5 -8.49 -19.05 -27.01
N TYR A 6 -9.49 -18.94 -26.11
CA TYR A 6 -9.64 -17.78 -25.23
C TYR A 6 -8.44 -17.60 -24.29
N LEU A 7 -7.95 -18.69 -23.67
CA LEU A 7 -6.79 -18.62 -22.79
C LEU A 7 -5.53 -18.18 -23.56
N GLN A 8 -5.32 -18.68 -24.77
CA GLN A 8 -4.18 -18.30 -25.62
C GLN A 8 -4.23 -16.82 -25.99
N ASP A 9 -5.40 -16.30 -26.36
CA ASP A 9 -5.62 -14.88 -26.65
C ASP A 9 -5.37 -14.00 -25.42
N PHE A 10 -5.91 -14.39 -24.26
CA PHE A 10 -5.67 -13.71 -22.99
C PHE A 10 -4.17 -13.66 -22.64
N ILE A 11 -3.46 -14.79 -22.77
CA ILE A 11 -2.01 -14.85 -22.51
C ILE A 11 -1.25 -13.96 -23.49
N GLY A 12 -1.57 -14.00 -24.78
CA GLY A 12 -0.93 -13.16 -25.79
C GLY A 12 -1.08 -11.67 -25.48
N THR A 13 -2.30 -11.26 -25.09
CA THR A 13 -2.59 -9.89 -24.68
C THR A 13 -1.82 -9.50 -23.40
N ALA A 14 -1.81 -10.36 -22.39
CA ALA A 14 -1.06 -10.11 -21.15
C ALA A 14 0.45 -9.98 -21.37
N ILE A 15 1.03 -10.81 -22.24
CA ILE A 15 2.45 -10.73 -22.64
C ILE A 15 2.74 -9.36 -23.26
N LYS A 16 1.89 -8.89 -24.17
CA LYS A 16 2.07 -7.58 -24.81
C LYS A 16 2.16 -6.46 -23.78
N HIS A 17 1.26 -6.45 -22.79
CA HIS A 17 1.25 -5.42 -21.74
C HIS A 17 2.46 -5.51 -20.81
N LEU A 18 2.90 -6.74 -20.47
CA LEU A 18 4.13 -6.95 -19.72
C LEU A 18 5.37 -6.45 -20.49
N GLU A 19 5.41 -6.65 -21.80
CA GLU A 19 6.49 -6.19 -22.67
C GLU A 19 6.51 -4.66 -22.81
N GLU A 20 5.34 -4.02 -22.86
CA GLU A 20 5.21 -2.56 -22.83
C GLU A 20 5.83 -1.99 -21.54
N VAL A 21 5.50 -2.56 -20.37
CA VAL A 21 6.08 -2.14 -19.08
C VAL A 21 7.58 -2.43 -19.01
N ARG A 22 8.03 -3.59 -19.51
CA ARG A 22 9.46 -3.96 -19.53
C ARG A 22 10.28 -2.96 -20.35
N THR A 23 9.71 -2.48 -21.45
CA THR A 23 10.41 -1.62 -22.42
C THR A 23 10.34 -0.15 -22.03
N ASN A 24 9.17 0.32 -21.60
CA ASN A 24 8.90 1.74 -21.39
C ASN A 24 8.85 2.15 -19.91
N GLY A 25 8.89 1.18 -18.99
CA GLY A 25 8.70 1.42 -17.57
C GLY A 25 7.23 1.57 -17.19
N VAL A 26 7.00 2.15 -16.01
CA VAL A 26 5.65 2.41 -15.49
C VAL A 26 5.15 3.78 -15.95
N LYS A 27 3.84 3.97 -15.95
CA LYS A 27 3.21 5.22 -16.41
C LYS A 27 3.59 6.42 -15.54
N LYS A 28 3.67 6.20 -14.21
CA LYS A 28 4.02 7.26 -13.26
C LYS A 28 4.67 6.69 -12.01
N GLU A 29 5.68 7.38 -11.52
CA GLU A 29 6.29 7.13 -10.22
C GLU A 29 5.99 8.30 -9.29
N ILE A 30 5.52 8.01 -8.08
CA ILE A 30 5.25 9.01 -7.05
C ILE A 30 5.90 8.56 -5.75
N SER A 31 6.60 9.47 -5.10
CA SER A 31 7.17 9.23 -3.77
C SER A 31 6.95 10.45 -2.89
N PHE A 32 6.57 10.22 -1.63
CA PHE A 32 6.41 11.24 -0.62
C PHE A 32 6.60 10.64 0.77
N THR A 33 6.76 11.50 1.76
CA THR A 33 6.97 11.10 3.14
C THR A 33 5.78 11.46 4.02
N ILE A 34 5.47 10.60 4.98
CA ILE A 34 4.49 10.82 6.04
C ILE A 34 5.18 10.61 7.38
N ASN A 35 5.12 11.63 8.24
CA ASN A 35 5.42 11.45 9.65
C ASN A 35 4.12 10.99 10.37
N CYS A 36 4.13 9.80 10.96
CA CYS A 36 2.95 9.26 11.63
C CYS A 36 2.51 10.13 12.82
N SER A 37 3.41 10.92 13.40
CA SER A 37 3.10 11.86 14.50
C SER A 37 2.21 13.02 14.05
N ASP A 38 2.16 13.32 12.74
CA ASP A 38 1.29 14.34 12.16
C ASP A 38 -0.15 13.86 11.93
N LEU A 39 -0.44 12.58 12.20
CA LEU A 39 -1.77 12.03 12.05
C LEU A 39 -2.66 12.46 13.23
N GLU A 40 -3.42 13.52 12.98
CA GLU A 40 -4.49 13.99 13.86
C GLU A 40 -5.79 13.18 13.63
N ASP A 41 -6.82 13.43 14.43
CA ASP A 41 -8.11 12.76 14.26
C ASP A 41 -8.89 13.33 13.07
N PHE A 42 -8.64 12.76 11.88
CA PHE A 42 -9.40 13.07 10.66
C PHE A 42 -10.65 12.19 10.49
N ASN A 43 -11.21 11.60 11.55
CA ASN A 43 -12.44 10.82 11.40
C ASN A 43 -13.65 11.69 11.02
N TYR A 44 -13.67 12.98 11.31
CA TYR A 44 -14.82 13.86 11.03
C TYR A 44 -14.54 14.97 10.01
N VAL A 45 -13.32 15.01 9.48
CA VAL A 45 -12.87 16.01 8.52
C VAL A 45 -12.16 15.33 7.35
N ASP A 46 -12.21 15.94 6.17
CA ASP A 46 -11.53 15.40 5.00
C ASP A 46 -10.02 15.67 5.08
N ILE A 47 -9.22 14.62 5.33
CA ILE A 47 -7.76 14.72 5.40
C ILE A 47 -7.15 15.32 4.13
N ARG A 48 -7.81 15.18 2.97
CA ARG A 48 -7.36 15.76 1.70
C ARG A 48 -7.34 17.29 1.72
N GLN A 49 -8.09 17.92 2.62
CA GLN A 49 -8.14 19.36 2.77
C GLN A 49 -7.20 19.88 3.88
N SER A 50 -6.52 18.98 4.61
CA SER A 50 -5.60 19.39 5.67
C SER A 50 -4.36 20.05 5.08
N ALA A 51 -3.85 21.11 5.72
CA ALA A 51 -2.67 21.82 5.25
C ALA A 51 -1.43 20.89 5.11
N LYS A 52 -1.30 19.90 6.00
CA LYS A 52 -0.18 18.96 6.02
C LYS A 52 -0.23 17.93 4.89
N PHE A 53 -1.43 17.45 4.52
CA PHE A 53 -1.56 16.33 3.56
C PHE A 53 -2.12 16.75 2.19
N LYS A 54 -2.65 17.96 2.04
CA LYS A 54 -3.27 18.41 0.78
C LYS A 54 -2.35 18.26 -0.42
N SER A 55 -1.09 18.69 -0.31
CA SER A 55 -0.12 18.61 -1.41
C SER A 55 0.17 17.16 -1.83
N ILE A 56 0.14 16.20 -0.91
CA ILE A 56 0.28 14.77 -1.20
C ILE A 56 -0.95 14.29 -2.00
N PHE A 57 -2.16 14.64 -1.54
CA PHE A 57 -3.38 14.21 -2.21
C PHE A 57 -3.60 14.87 -3.58
N ASP A 58 -3.21 16.13 -3.74
CA ASP A 58 -3.23 16.83 -5.04
C ASP A 58 -2.32 16.13 -6.07
N GLN A 59 -1.15 15.62 -5.65
CA GLN A 59 -0.27 14.84 -6.52
C GLN A 59 -0.88 13.49 -6.91
N LEU A 60 -1.54 12.82 -5.96
CA LEU A 60 -2.12 11.50 -6.13
C LEU A 60 -3.42 11.48 -6.94
N ILE A 61 -4.15 12.60 -7.03
CA ILE A 61 -5.44 12.64 -7.74
C ILE A 61 -5.30 12.35 -9.23
N SER A 62 -4.13 12.64 -9.80
CA SER A 62 -3.80 12.35 -11.20
C SER A 62 -3.41 10.88 -11.46
N ALA A 63 -3.16 10.09 -10.40
CA ALA A 63 -2.86 8.67 -10.51
C ALA A 63 -4.15 7.84 -10.38
N SER A 64 -4.72 7.49 -11.52
CA SER A 64 -6.02 6.79 -11.61
C SER A 64 -5.90 5.34 -12.05
N GLY A 65 -4.73 4.92 -12.54
CA GLY A 65 -4.48 3.56 -12.98
C GLY A 65 -4.20 2.57 -11.84
N PRO A 66 -4.12 1.26 -12.16
CA PRO A 66 -3.65 0.24 -11.25
C PRO A 66 -2.30 0.63 -10.67
N SER A 67 -2.13 0.44 -9.37
CA SER A 67 -0.91 0.87 -8.70
C SER A 67 -0.35 -0.21 -7.80
N LEU A 68 0.98 -0.38 -7.86
CA LEU A 68 1.77 -1.03 -6.81
C LEU A 68 2.27 0.05 -5.86
N TYR A 69 2.26 -0.21 -4.57
CA TYR A 69 2.83 0.72 -3.60
C TYR A 69 3.48 -0.01 -2.43
N TRP A 70 4.40 0.67 -1.76
CA TRP A 70 4.97 0.20 -0.51
C TRP A 70 5.28 1.35 0.45
N PHE A 71 5.24 1.03 1.73
CA PHE A 71 5.58 1.90 2.84
C PHE A 71 6.93 1.46 3.39
N GLU A 72 7.89 2.36 3.43
CA GLU A 72 9.25 2.14 3.93
C GLU A 72 9.49 3.01 5.16
N ILE A 73 9.94 2.39 6.26
CA ILE A 73 10.34 3.07 7.48
C ILE A 73 11.70 3.72 7.22
N VAL A 74 11.73 5.04 7.21
CA VAL A 74 12.97 5.82 7.05
C VAL A 74 13.49 6.39 8.36
N SER A 75 12.69 6.36 9.42
CA SER A 75 13.14 6.66 10.77
C SER A 75 13.98 5.52 11.37
N GLU A 76 14.72 5.82 12.44
CA GLU A 76 15.48 4.83 13.23
C GLU A 76 14.62 4.06 14.23
N THR A 77 13.32 3.90 13.95
CA THR A 77 12.41 3.16 14.81
C THR A 77 12.72 1.65 14.77
N ASP A 78 12.87 1.05 15.95
CA ASP A 78 13.03 -0.40 16.08
C ASP A 78 11.81 -1.15 15.53
N THR A 79 12.04 -2.00 14.52
CA THR A 79 11.00 -2.77 13.83
C THR A 79 10.27 -3.74 14.78
N LYS A 80 10.90 -4.18 15.88
CA LYS A 80 10.23 -4.98 16.92
C LYS A 80 9.14 -4.17 17.62
N LYS A 81 9.43 -2.90 17.96
CA LYS A 81 8.44 -1.99 18.57
C LYS A 81 7.28 -1.69 17.62
N VAL A 82 7.56 -1.57 16.32
CA VAL A 82 6.52 -1.42 15.28
C VAL A 82 5.56 -2.61 15.30
N ILE A 83 6.09 -3.84 15.32
CA ILE A 83 5.27 -5.07 15.35
C ILE A 83 4.53 -5.22 16.67
N GLU A 84 5.16 -4.90 17.79
CA GLU A 84 4.54 -4.92 19.12
C GLU A 84 3.33 -3.97 19.19
N ALA A 85 3.50 -2.72 18.75
CA ALA A 85 2.41 -1.74 18.75
C ALA A 85 1.23 -2.17 17.87
N LEU A 86 1.49 -2.73 16.69
CA LEU A 86 0.43 -3.28 15.84
C LEU A 86 -0.28 -4.46 16.52
N ASN A 87 0.45 -5.37 17.19
CA ASN A 87 -0.18 -6.48 17.91
C ASN A 87 -1.04 -5.98 19.08
N ASN A 88 -0.56 -5.01 19.84
CA ASN A 88 -1.31 -4.37 20.93
C ASN A 88 -2.60 -3.73 20.40
N TYR A 89 -2.53 -3.02 19.27
CA TYR A 89 -3.71 -2.48 18.61
C TYR A 89 -4.68 -3.58 18.15
N LYS A 90 -4.18 -4.66 17.56
CA LYS A 90 -5.03 -5.79 17.13
C LYS A 90 -5.71 -6.52 18.30
N ALA A 91 -5.15 -6.41 19.51
CA ALA A 91 -5.73 -6.94 20.74
C ALA A 91 -6.64 -5.94 21.48
N SER A 92 -6.69 -4.67 21.03
CA SER A 92 -7.52 -3.64 21.65
C SER A 92 -9.02 -3.89 21.44
N GLU A 93 -9.86 -3.08 22.11
CA GLU A 93 -11.30 -3.17 21.93
C GLU A 93 -11.72 -2.67 20.54
N ARG A 94 -12.36 -3.55 19.76
CA ARG A 94 -12.95 -3.25 18.43
C ARG A 94 -11.96 -2.63 17.42
N PRO A 95 -10.83 -3.28 17.11
CA PRO A 95 -9.87 -2.75 16.16
C PRO A 95 -10.45 -2.77 14.74
N LYS A 96 -10.11 -1.75 13.94
CA LYS A 96 -10.33 -1.82 12.49
C LYS A 96 -9.44 -2.90 11.87
N ALA A 97 -9.90 -3.48 10.78
CA ALA A 97 -9.19 -4.57 10.11
C ALA A 97 -7.79 -4.12 9.64
N THR A 98 -6.77 -4.91 10.01
CA THR A 98 -5.37 -4.73 9.60
C THR A 98 -4.88 -5.95 8.81
N PRO A 99 -3.82 -5.81 7.99
CA PRO A 99 -3.25 -6.96 7.31
C PRO A 99 -2.71 -8.00 8.30
N ALA A 100 -2.69 -9.25 7.84
CA ALA A 100 -2.15 -10.35 8.63
C ALA A 100 -0.63 -10.25 8.75
N LEU A 101 -0.09 -10.69 9.89
CA LEU A 101 1.35 -10.84 10.07
C LEU A 101 1.83 -12.18 9.51
N LYS A 102 3.08 -12.20 9.03
CA LYS A 102 3.77 -13.43 8.64
C LYS A 102 4.21 -14.18 9.90
N SER A 103 4.34 -15.50 9.80
CA SER A 103 4.89 -16.32 10.89
C SER A 103 6.39 -16.09 11.09
N ASN A 104 7.12 -15.80 10.00
CA ASN A 104 8.53 -15.46 10.02
C ASN A 104 8.72 -14.02 9.53
N ILE A 105 8.96 -13.09 10.46
CA ILE A 105 9.15 -11.67 10.19
C ILE A 105 10.65 -11.38 10.07
N ASN A 106 11.05 -10.77 8.95
CA ASN A 106 12.40 -10.24 8.81
C ASN A 106 12.50 -8.86 9.48
N TYR A 107 12.91 -8.82 10.75
CA TYR A 107 13.06 -7.57 11.51
C TYR A 107 14.17 -6.65 10.98
N ASN A 108 15.04 -7.12 10.07
CA ASN A 108 16.02 -6.26 9.40
C ASN A 108 15.42 -5.51 8.19
N SER A 109 14.18 -5.81 7.80
CA SER A 109 13.50 -5.09 6.72
C SER A 109 13.04 -3.71 7.18
N LYS A 110 13.33 -2.69 6.37
CA LYS A 110 12.76 -1.35 6.52
C LYS A 110 11.40 -1.22 5.82
N VAL A 111 10.96 -2.21 5.03
CA VAL A 111 9.66 -2.14 4.35
C VAL A 111 8.56 -2.57 5.31
N LEU A 112 7.64 -1.67 5.62
CA LEU A 112 6.50 -1.93 6.50
C LEU A 112 5.45 -2.80 5.80
N TYR A 113 5.09 -2.43 4.57
CA TYR A 113 3.97 -3.03 3.84
C TYR A 113 4.14 -2.85 2.34
N VAL A 114 3.72 -3.85 1.57
CA VAL A 114 3.53 -3.76 0.12
C VAL A 114 2.05 -3.94 -0.16
N GLY A 115 1.51 -3.25 -1.15
CA GLY A 115 0.11 -3.39 -1.52
C GLY A 115 -0.13 -3.06 -2.99
N LYS A 116 -1.32 -3.43 -3.45
CA LYS A 116 -1.83 -3.06 -4.77
C LYS A 116 -3.22 -2.43 -4.70
N VAL A 117 -3.59 -1.74 -5.76
CA VAL A 117 -4.96 -1.28 -6.01
C VAL A 117 -5.23 -1.31 -7.51
N LYS A 118 -6.45 -1.65 -7.94
CA LYS A 118 -6.83 -1.65 -9.38
C LYS A 118 -7.25 -0.27 -9.89
N GLY A 119 -7.70 0.62 -8.99
CA GLY A 119 -8.07 2.00 -9.28
C GLY A 119 -7.20 2.99 -8.51
N THR A 120 -7.79 4.11 -8.12
CA THR A 120 -7.06 5.24 -7.51
C THR A 120 -6.38 4.90 -6.18
N PHE A 121 -5.08 5.18 -6.07
CA PHE A 121 -4.30 4.96 -4.85
C PHE A 121 -4.67 5.90 -3.70
N TRP A 122 -5.05 7.16 -3.95
CA TRP A 122 -5.33 8.12 -2.88
C TRP A 122 -6.41 7.63 -1.89
N GLY A 123 -7.47 6.97 -2.39
CA GLY A 123 -8.50 6.40 -1.52
C GLY A 123 -7.94 5.26 -0.66
N ARG A 124 -6.99 4.51 -1.22
CA ARG A 124 -6.31 3.44 -0.51
C ARG A 124 -5.34 3.98 0.54
N LEU A 125 -4.68 5.09 0.27
CA LEU A 125 -3.86 5.80 1.25
C LEU A 125 -4.70 6.25 2.46
N ILE A 126 -5.85 6.90 2.26
CA ILE A 126 -6.77 7.29 3.35
C ILE A 126 -7.11 6.10 4.25
N GLN A 127 -7.35 4.95 3.64
CA GLN A 127 -7.63 3.71 4.36
C GLN A 127 -6.41 3.18 5.13
N HIS A 128 -5.19 3.26 4.58
CA HIS A 128 -3.99 2.90 5.31
C HIS A 128 -3.69 3.84 6.47
N LEU A 129 -3.99 5.13 6.32
CA LEU A 129 -3.86 6.13 7.39
C LEU A 129 -4.87 5.89 8.52
N GLY A 130 -6.02 5.28 8.23
CA GLY A 130 -7.00 4.85 9.23
C GLY A 130 -8.36 5.55 9.15
N PHE A 131 -8.55 6.44 8.17
CA PHE A 131 -9.73 7.33 8.11
C PHE A 131 -10.83 6.84 7.18
N PHE A 132 -10.72 5.62 6.66
CA PHE A 132 -11.83 4.99 5.93
C PHE A 132 -12.94 4.58 6.91
N LYS A 133 -14.19 4.84 6.52
CA LYS A 133 -15.37 4.66 7.39
C LYS A 133 -15.76 3.20 7.60
N VAL A 134 -15.43 2.33 6.65
CA VAL A 134 -15.78 0.91 6.73
C VAL A 134 -14.70 0.16 7.51
N ASN A 135 -15.06 -0.34 8.69
CA ASN A 135 -14.13 -1.04 9.59
C ASN A 135 -13.62 -2.38 9.03
N ALA A 136 -14.40 -3.03 8.17
CA ALA A 136 -14.08 -4.34 7.61
C ALA A 136 -12.98 -4.28 6.52
N THR A 137 -12.80 -3.11 5.88
CA THR A 137 -11.83 -3.00 4.79
C THR A 137 -10.42 -2.89 5.38
N GLN A 138 -9.57 -3.88 5.10
CA GLN A 138 -8.22 -3.97 5.67
C GLN A 138 -7.34 -2.78 5.29
N GLY A 139 -6.75 -2.08 6.25
CA GLY A 139 -5.78 -1.01 6.04
C GLY A 139 -4.68 -1.08 7.09
N LEU A 140 -3.60 -0.33 6.94
CA LEU A 140 -2.57 -0.29 7.99
C LEU A 140 -3.11 0.32 9.29
N GLN A 141 -4.11 1.21 9.20
CA GLN A 141 -4.74 1.89 10.34
C GLN A 141 -3.71 2.72 11.15
N LEU A 142 -2.77 3.37 10.47
CA LEU A 142 -1.58 4.00 11.08
C LEU A 142 -1.90 5.00 12.20
N PHE A 143 -2.96 5.80 12.06
CA PHE A 143 -3.40 6.75 13.09
C PHE A 143 -3.59 6.10 14.46
N TYR A 144 -4.06 4.85 14.51
CA TYR A 144 -4.44 4.19 15.76
C TYR A 144 -3.28 3.59 16.55
N TRP A 145 -2.11 3.38 15.93
CA TRP A 145 -1.01 2.67 16.60
C TRP A 145 0.39 3.17 16.26
N ALA A 146 0.57 3.89 15.15
CA ALA A 146 1.89 4.33 14.69
C ALA A 146 2.24 5.76 15.11
N LYS A 147 1.26 6.59 15.48
CA LYS A 147 1.46 8.02 15.74
C LYS A 147 2.40 8.32 16.91
N ASP A 148 2.38 7.48 17.95
CA ASP A 148 3.18 7.69 19.17
C ASP A 148 4.57 7.04 19.08
N LEU A 149 4.91 6.45 17.93
CA LEU A 149 6.19 5.77 17.69
C LEU A 149 7.19 6.63 16.91
N SER A 150 6.82 7.87 16.58
CA SER A 150 7.61 8.78 15.74
C SER A 150 8.11 8.12 14.45
N ILE A 151 7.28 7.27 13.85
CA ILE A 151 7.64 6.57 12.61
C ILE A 151 7.51 7.55 11.44
N GLU A 152 8.58 7.65 10.66
CA GLU A 152 8.56 8.33 9.38
C GLU A 152 8.51 7.29 8.25
N LEU A 153 7.52 7.42 7.37
CA LEU A 153 7.26 6.49 6.27
C LEU A 153 7.48 7.18 4.93
N LYS A 154 8.39 6.66 4.11
CA LYS A 154 8.43 6.94 2.69
C LYS A 154 7.43 6.03 1.98
N VAL A 155 6.47 6.64 1.28
CA VAL A 155 5.49 5.93 0.46
C VAL A 155 5.90 6.04 -0.99
N ASN A 156 6.04 4.89 -1.65
CA ASN A 156 6.37 4.82 -3.07
C ASN A 156 5.20 4.20 -3.81
N VAL A 157 4.88 4.74 -4.97
CA VAL A 157 3.74 4.34 -5.80
C VAL A 157 4.20 4.26 -7.25
N LEU A 158 3.95 3.10 -7.86
CA LEU A 158 4.13 2.87 -9.29
C LEU A 158 2.74 2.72 -9.91
N GLU A 159 2.33 3.69 -10.73
CA GLU A 159 1.10 3.63 -11.51
C GLU A 159 1.37 2.92 -12.84
N PHE A 160 0.53 1.95 -13.17
CA PHE A 160 0.56 1.19 -14.42
C PHE A 160 -0.61 1.62 -15.31
N ASP A 161 -0.54 1.24 -16.57
CA ASP A 161 -1.68 1.34 -17.47
C ASP A 161 -2.83 0.42 -17.04
N ASN A 162 -4.07 0.81 -17.40
CA ASN A 162 -5.29 0.10 -16.98
C ASN A 162 -5.32 -1.38 -17.41
N ASN A 163 -4.62 -1.70 -18.49
CA ASN A 163 -4.45 -3.07 -19.00
C ASN A 163 -3.66 -3.99 -18.05
N MET A 164 -2.96 -3.45 -17.04
CA MET A 164 -2.20 -4.21 -16.05
C MET A 164 -3.03 -4.61 -14.82
N ALA A 165 -4.29 -4.17 -14.71
CA ALA A 165 -5.10 -4.32 -13.50
C ALA A 165 -5.21 -5.76 -12.98
N ASP A 166 -5.32 -6.74 -13.89
CA ASP A 166 -5.48 -8.15 -13.56
C ASP A 166 -4.15 -8.85 -13.23
N ILE A 167 -3.03 -8.27 -13.64
CA ILE A 167 -1.67 -8.80 -13.41
C ILE A 167 -1.09 -8.29 -12.08
N MET A 168 -1.62 -7.19 -11.53
CA MET A 168 -1.17 -6.59 -10.27
C MET A 168 -0.97 -7.57 -9.09
N PRO A 169 -1.78 -8.63 -8.87
CA PRO A 169 -1.52 -9.60 -7.80
C PRO A 169 -0.15 -10.29 -7.92
N ILE A 170 0.28 -10.62 -9.14
CA ILE A 170 1.56 -11.29 -9.39
C ILE A 170 2.72 -10.32 -9.15
N ILE A 171 2.56 -9.06 -9.58
CA ILE A 171 3.54 -8.00 -9.37
C ILE A 171 3.70 -7.71 -7.87
N GLU A 172 2.60 -7.56 -7.14
CA GLU A 172 2.60 -7.39 -5.68
C GLU A 172 3.35 -8.51 -4.98
N TYR A 173 3.09 -9.76 -5.39
CA TYR A 173 3.77 -10.93 -4.84
C TYR A 173 5.29 -10.90 -5.10
N ALA A 174 5.70 -10.58 -6.33
CA ALA A 174 7.11 -10.48 -6.69
C ALA A 174 7.84 -9.41 -5.86
N PHE A 175 7.24 -8.24 -5.70
CA PHE A 175 7.80 -7.16 -4.87
C PHE A 175 7.80 -7.52 -3.38
N ALA A 176 6.74 -8.13 -2.86
CA ALA A 176 6.70 -8.56 -1.47
C ALA A 176 7.78 -9.63 -1.17
N LYS A 177 8.07 -10.52 -2.10
CA LYS A 177 9.20 -11.45 -2.00
C LYS A 177 10.55 -10.75 -2.01
N ARG A 178 10.73 -9.71 -2.83
CA ARG A 178 12.00 -8.98 -2.91
C ARG A 178 12.24 -8.07 -1.71
N LEU A 179 11.20 -7.37 -1.27
CA LEU A 179 11.22 -6.34 -0.23
C LEU A 179 11.06 -6.90 1.18
N GLN A 180 10.50 -8.11 1.31
CA GLN A 180 10.31 -8.78 2.60
C GLN A 180 9.60 -7.86 3.63
N PRO A 181 8.38 -7.37 3.34
CA PRO A 181 7.70 -6.44 4.25
C PRO A 181 7.42 -7.07 5.60
N LEU A 182 7.43 -6.24 6.65
CA LEU A 182 7.12 -6.62 8.03
C LEU A 182 5.67 -7.12 8.17
N ILE A 183 4.73 -6.45 7.50
CA ILE A 183 3.29 -6.70 7.57
C ILE A 183 2.79 -7.19 6.20
N GLY A 184 1.84 -8.13 6.19
CA GLY A 184 1.18 -8.64 4.99
C GLY A 184 1.69 -10.02 4.59
N LYS A 185 0.80 -10.99 4.38
CA LYS A 185 1.21 -12.38 4.09
C LYS A 185 1.64 -12.63 2.64
N HIS A 186 1.09 -11.89 1.68
CA HIS A 186 1.35 -12.01 0.23
C HIS A 186 1.51 -13.48 -0.21
N LYS A 187 0.41 -14.24 -0.11
CA LYS A 187 0.34 -15.65 -0.49
C LYS A 187 -0.34 -15.79 -1.83
#